data_AF-A0A1A8R2V4-F1
#
_entry.id   AF-A0A1A8R2V4-F1
#
_cell.length_a   1.000
_cell.length_b   1.000
_cell.length_c   1.000
_cell.angle_alpha   90.00
_cell.angle_beta   90.00
_cell.angle_gamma   90.00
#
_symmetry.space_group_name_H-M   'P 1'
#
loop_
_entity.id
_entity.type
_entity.pdbx_description
1 polymer ?
#
loop_
_entity_poly.entity_id
_entity_poly.type
_entity_poly.pdbx_seq_one_letter_code
_entity_poly.pdbx_strand_id
1 'polypeptide(L)'
;SWLPAVAHYLRQNLLIFLHIPKYTDSNTAHHFKHYFHLDYELADGDIYLYNKPGGQGTGGKGIACIALSFVDVQGRPVQVAAQECSGLENCSPPLHPEHFEELTRVVKMETMNMSQAPQQ
;
A
#
# COMPACT_ATOMS: atom_id res chain seq x y z
N SER A 1 17.99 0.03 8.67
CA SER A 1 16.84 -0.68 8.07
C SER A 1 16.45 0.04 6.79
N TRP A 2 16.31 -0.66 5.66
CA TRP A 2 15.94 -0.07 4.36
C TRP A 2 14.42 -0.05 4.12
N LEU A 3 13.66 -0.80 4.92
CA LEU A 3 12.23 -0.99 4.73
C LEU A 3 11.42 0.32 4.72
N PRO A 4 11.64 1.29 5.64
CA PRO A 4 10.95 2.58 5.57
C PRO A 4 11.24 3.33 4.26
N ALA A 5 12.50 3.37 3.83
CA ALA A 5 12.90 4.05 2.59
C ALA A 5 12.25 3.41 1.35
N VAL A 6 12.27 2.08 1.24
CA VAL A 6 11.62 1.35 0.14
C VAL A 6 10.11 1.54 0.17
N ALA A 7 9.49 1.50 1.36
CA ALA A 7 8.06 1.74 1.49
C ALA A 7 7.67 3.16 1.07
N HIS A 8 8.44 4.18 1.47
CA HIS A 8 8.24 5.55 1.01
C HIS A 8 8.41 5.67 -0.51
N TYR A 9 9.47 5.09 -1.07
CA TYR A 9 9.68 5.06 -2.53
C TYR A 9 8.49 4.42 -3.25
N LEU A 10 8.04 3.24 -2.82
CA LEU A 10 6.95 2.52 -3.45
C LEU A 10 5.64 3.33 -3.38
N ARG A 11 5.27 3.85 -2.21
CA ARG A 11 4.07 4.69 -2.04
C ARG A 11 4.08 5.88 -2.99
N GLN A 12 5.21 6.59 -3.09
CA GLN A 12 5.34 7.76 -3.97
C GLN A 12 5.17 7.38 -5.46
N ASN A 13 5.77 6.27 -5.91
CA ASN A 13 5.64 5.82 -7.29
C ASN A 13 4.23 5.33 -7.62
N LEU A 14 3.53 4.72 -6.65
CA LEU A 14 2.15 4.28 -6.83
C LEU A 14 1.17 5.45 -7.00
N LEU A 15 1.43 6.59 -6.34
CA LEU A 15 0.59 7.79 -6.45
C LEU A 15 0.56 8.41 -7.86
N ILE A 16 1.44 7.98 -8.77
CA ILE A 16 1.37 8.37 -10.19
C ILE A 16 0.09 7.83 -10.85
N PHE A 17 -0.38 6.67 -10.40
CA PHE A 17 -1.52 5.95 -10.98
C PHE A 17 -2.70 5.80 -10.03
N LEU A 18 -2.47 5.97 -8.72
CA LEU A 18 -3.44 5.74 -7.66
C LEU A 18 -3.76 7.02 -6.91
N HIS A 19 -4.98 7.11 -6.38
CA HIS A 19 -5.46 8.25 -5.61
C HIS A 19 -5.69 7.86 -4.15
N ILE A 20 -5.31 8.76 -3.24
CA ILE A 20 -5.70 8.65 -1.83
C ILE A 20 -7.21 8.93 -1.75
N PRO A 21 -8.02 8.05 -1.11
CA PRO A 21 -9.43 8.30 -0.88
C PRO A 21 -9.63 9.64 -0.16
N LYS A 22 -10.51 10.48 -0.69
CA LYS A 22 -10.94 11.71 -0.03
C LYS A 22 -12.32 11.48 0.57
N TYR A 23 -12.35 11.32 1.88
CA TYR A 23 -13.59 11.16 2.63
C TYR A 23 -14.16 12.53 3.00
N THR A 24 -15.48 12.65 2.89
CA THR A 24 -16.21 13.87 3.29
C THR A 24 -16.54 13.87 4.79
N ASP A 25 -16.59 12.68 5.39
CA ASP A 25 -16.73 12.50 6.83
C ASP A 25 -15.36 12.60 7.49
N SER A 26 -15.27 13.22 8.67
CA SER A 26 -14.04 13.27 9.46
C SER A 26 -13.88 12.05 10.36
N ASN A 27 -14.95 11.28 10.58
CA ASN A 27 -14.93 10.05 11.35
C ASN A 27 -14.41 8.89 10.48
N THR A 28 -13.20 8.42 10.79
CA THR A 28 -12.55 7.30 10.10
C THR A 28 -13.30 5.97 10.22
N ALA A 29 -14.22 5.83 11.17
CA ALA A 29 -15.09 4.66 11.24
C ALA A 29 -16.06 4.55 10.04
N HIS A 30 -16.40 5.68 9.40
CA HIS A 30 -17.29 5.75 8.25
C HIS A 30 -16.56 5.73 6.91
N HIS A 31 -15.22 5.71 6.93
CA HIS A 31 -14.42 5.56 5.73
C HIS A 31 -14.58 4.16 5.13
N PHE A 32 -14.36 4.02 3.84
CA PHE A 32 -14.38 2.72 3.18
C PHE A 32 -13.28 1.85 3.78
N LYS A 33 -13.66 0.71 4.39
CA LYS A 33 -12.73 -0.28 4.93
C LYS A 33 -12.74 -1.52 4.05
N HIS A 34 -11.55 -2.00 3.69
CA HIS A 34 -11.43 -3.23 2.91
C HIS A 34 -11.80 -4.45 3.78
N TYR A 35 -12.49 -5.45 3.22
CA TYR A 35 -13.05 -6.59 3.97
C TYR A 35 -12.01 -7.43 4.75
N PHE A 36 -10.73 -7.40 4.35
CA PHE A 36 -9.64 -8.13 5.01
C PHE A 36 -9.17 -7.52 6.35
N HIS A 37 -9.93 -6.58 6.91
CA HIS A 37 -9.51 -5.69 7.97
C HIS A 37 -10.34 -5.83 9.25
N LEU A 38 -10.76 -7.06 9.58
CA LEU A 38 -11.45 -7.33 10.84
C LEU A 38 -10.48 -7.42 12.04
N ASP A 39 -9.19 -7.76 11.83
CA ASP A 39 -8.26 -8.03 12.93
C ASP A 39 -6.98 -7.17 12.97
N TYR A 40 -6.66 -6.43 11.90
CA TYR A 40 -5.47 -5.59 11.83
C TYR A 40 -5.87 -4.17 11.46
N GLU A 41 -5.65 -3.22 12.36
CA GLU A 41 -5.69 -1.79 12.04
C GLU A 41 -4.54 -1.44 11.09
N LEU A 42 -4.67 -1.72 9.79
CA LEU A 42 -3.92 -0.95 8.80
C LEU A 42 -4.34 0.51 8.96
N ALA A 43 -3.33 1.38 8.99
CA ALA A 43 -3.58 2.79 8.86
C ALA A 43 -4.32 3.04 7.52
N ASP A 44 -5.34 3.90 7.55
CA ASP A 44 -6.07 4.40 6.37
C ASP A 44 -5.13 4.86 5.23
N GLY A 45 -3.85 5.14 5.54
CA GLY A 45 -2.81 5.59 4.61
C GLY A 45 -2.34 4.58 3.56
N ASP A 46 -2.72 3.30 3.65
CA ASP A 46 -2.34 2.28 2.66
C ASP A 46 -3.53 1.82 1.76
N ILE A 47 -4.65 2.54 1.79
CA ILE A 47 -5.78 2.35 0.85
C ILE A 47 -5.70 3.37 -0.28
N TYR A 48 -5.86 2.91 -1.51
CA TYR A 48 -5.84 3.73 -2.71
C TYR A 48 -6.99 3.41 -3.67
N LEU A 49 -7.31 4.36 -4.54
CA LEU A 49 -8.29 4.22 -5.61
C LEU A 49 -7.59 4.29 -6.97
N TYR A 50 -7.78 3.27 -7.79
CA TYR A 50 -7.42 3.29 -9.20
C TYR A 50 -8.64 3.69 -10.02
N ASN A 51 -8.55 4.84 -10.68
CA ASN A 51 -9.55 5.26 -11.67
C ASN A 51 -9.06 4.83 -13.04
N LYS A 52 -9.70 3.84 -13.64
CA LYS A 52 -9.30 3.38 -14.98
C LYS A 52 -9.48 4.54 -15.97
N PRO A 53 -8.40 5.00 -16.64
CA PRO A 53 -8.54 6.04 -17.64
C PRO A 53 -9.44 5.52 -18.77
N GLY A 54 -10.41 6.35 -19.15
CA GLY A 54 -11.22 6.11 -20.34
C GLY A 54 -10.43 6.42 -21.61
N GLY A 55 -10.80 5.77 -22.73
CA GLY A 55 -10.43 6.30 -24.05
C GLY A 55 -11.27 7.54 -24.38
N GLN A 56 -10.89 8.30 -25.42
CA GLN A 56 -11.70 9.43 -25.88
C GLN A 56 -13.15 8.99 -26.12
N GLY A 57 -14.11 9.73 -25.55
CA GLY A 57 -15.54 9.48 -25.71
C GLY A 57 -16.14 8.40 -24.81
N THR A 58 -15.36 7.75 -23.93
CA THR A 58 -15.88 6.80 -22.95
C THR A 58 -15.55 7.30 -21.55
N GLY A 59 -16.54 7.78 -20.79
CA GLY A 59 -16.35 8.03 -19.36
C GLY A 59 -15.69 6.82 -18.70
N GLY A 60 -14.69 7.06 -17.83
CA GLY A 60 -13.88 6.01 -17.22
C GLY A 60 -14.76 4.85 -16.71
N LYS A 61 -14.51 3.63 -17.20
CA LYS A 61 -15.44 2.50 -17.06
C LYS A 61 -15.35 1.76 -15.72
N GLY A 62 -14.58 2.24 -14.76
CA GLY A 62 -14.46 1.57 -13.47
C GLY A 62 -13.48 2.22 -12.51
N ILE A 63 -13.77 2.02 -11.22
CA ILE A 63 -12.92 2.37 -10.09
C ILE A 63 -12.58 1.05 -9.40
N ALA A 64 -11.31 0.87 -9.00
CA ALA A 64 -10.88 -0.25 -8.17
C ALA A 64 -10.29 0.29 -6.87
N CYS A 65 -10.61 -0.36 -5.75
CA CYS A 65 -9.91 -0.15 -4.48
C CYS A 65 -8.66 -1.03 -4.45
N ILE A 66 -7.53 -0.44 -4.08
CA ILE A 66 -6.23 -1.10 -3.97
C ILE A 66 -5.77 -0.95 -2.53
N ALA A 67 -5.55 -2.07 -1.84
CA ALA A 67 -4.94 -2.09 -0.51
C ALA A 67 -3.45 -2.48 -0.65
N LEU A 68 -2.57 -1.72 0.00
CA LEU A 68 -1.14 -2.03 0.10
C LEU A 68 -0.84 -2.56 1.50
N SER A 69 0.01 -3.57 1.59
CA SER A 69 0.54 -4.05 2.87
C SER A 69 1.96 -4.56 2.67
N PHE A 70 2.79 -4.36 3.67
CA PHE A 70 4.13 -4.95 3.74
C PHE A 70 4.01 -6.20 4.59
N VAL A 71 4.53 -7.34 4.11
CA VAL A 71 4.46 -8.61 4.83
C VAL A 71 5.85 -9.22 4.99
N ASP A 72 6.02 -10.04 6.03
CA ASP A 72 7.22 -10.86 6.20
C ASP A 72 7.19 -12.11 5.31
N VAL A 73 8.24 -12.94 5.39
CA VAL A 73 8.33 -14.18 4.62
C VAL A 73 7.25 -15.21 5.00
N GLN A 74 6.59 -15.03 6.14
CA GLN A 74 5.46 -15.84 6.59
C GLN A 74 4.10 -15.25 6.15
N GLY A 75 4.09 -14.13 5.42
CA GLY A 75 2.88 -13.45 4.98
C GLY A 75 2.20 -12.61 6.06
N ARG A 76 2.86 -12.37 7.20
CA ARG A 76 2.29 -11.57 8.29
C ARG A 76 2.53 -10.08 8.04
N PRO A 77 1.54 -9.20 8.28
CA PRO A 77 1.72 -7.76 8.14
C PRO A 77 2.86 -7.22 9.00
N VAL A 78 3.72 -6.41 8.39
CA VAL A 78 4.83 -5.70 9.03
C VAL A 78 4.44 -4.23 9.14
N GLN A 79 4.46 -3.70 10.36
CA GLN A 79 4.23 -2.28 10.59
C GLN A 79 5.43 -1.47 10.10
N VAL A 80 5.24 -0.76 8.99
CA VAL A 80 6.20 0.24 8.54
C VAL A 80 5.76 1.57 9.13
N ALA A 81 6.39 1.98 10.22
CA ALA A 81 6.15 3.31 10.78
C ALA A 81 6.32 4.36 9.69
N ALA A 82 5.32 5.23 9.53
CA ALA A 82 5.50 6.46 8.79
C ALA A 82 6.56 7.24 9.55
N GLN A 83 7.81 7.19 9.08
CA GLN A 83 8.86 7.99 9.66
C GLN A 83 8.55 9.43 9.23
N GLU A 84 7.70 10.12 9.99
CA GLU A 84 7.69 11.57 9.97
C GLU A 84 9.12 11.96 10.30
N CYS A 85 9.80 12.59 9.35
CA CYS A 85 11.20 12.98 9.45
C CYS A 85 11.39 14.03 10.57
N SER A 86 11.29 13.62 11.83
CA SER A 86 11.69 14.36 13.01
C SER A 86 13.09 13.89 13.41
N GLY A 87 14.10 14.38 12.69
CA GLY A 87 15.51 14.18 13.02
C GLY A 87 16.31 13.51 11.91
N LEU A 88 16.97 14.33 11.09
CA LEU A 88 17.92 13.93 10.05
C LEU A 88 19.27 13.48 10.67
N GLU A 89 19.27 12.56 11.63
CA GLU A 89 20.52 12.16 12.29
C GLU A 89 20.79 10.65 12.34
N ASN A 90 19.85 9.79 11.89
CA ASN A 90 20.08 8.35 11.76
C ASN A 90 19.63 7.82 10.38
N CYS A 91 20.03 8.52 9.32
CA CYS A 91 19.85 8.03 7.96
C CYS A 91 20.62 6.70 7.82
N SER A 92 19.90 5.63 7.54
CA SER A 92 20.50 4.37 7.08
C SER A 92 21.51 4.65 5.96
N PRO A 93 22.58 3.85 5.84
CA PRO A 93 23.60 4.05 4.81
C PRO A 93 22.93 4.18 3.43
N PRO A 94 23.49 5.01 2.52
CA PRO A 94 22.94 5.20 1.19
C PRO A 94 22.74 3.85 0.51
N LEU A 95 21.53 3.60 0.01
CA LEU A 95 21.22 2.38 -0.73
C LEU A 95 22.07 2.35 -2.01
N HIS A 96 22.99 1.39 -2.10
CA HIS A 96 23.76 1.20 -3.32
C HIS A 96 22.82 0.77 -4.47
N PRO A 97 23.03 1.23 -5.71
CA PRO A 97 22.13 0.94 -6.83
C PRO A 97 21.84 -0.56 -7.04
N GLU A 98 22.84 -1.42 -6.83
CA GLU A 98 22.68 -2.88 -6.98
C GLU A 98 21.70 -3.47 -5.95
N HIS A 99 21.71 -2.96 -4.71
CA HIS A 99 20.75 -3.36 -3.69
C HIS A 99 19.34 -2.82 -3.99
N PHE A 100 19.23 -1.65 -4.63
CA PHE A 100 17.94 -1.08 -4.99
C PHE A 100 17.19 -1.94 -6.01
N GLU A 101 17.87 -2.45 -7.04
CA GLU A 101 17.25 -3.33 -8.04
C GLU A 101 16.74 -4.62 -7.41
N GLU A 102 17.51 -5.22 -6.51
CA GLU A 102 17.08 -6.40 -5.76
C GLU A 102 15.85 -6.11 -4.88
N LEU A 103 15.88 -5.01 -4.13
CA LEU A 103 14.80 -4.61 -3.22
C LEU A 103 13.51 -4.19 -3.93
N THR A 104 13.59 -3.73 -5.17
CA THR A 104 12.44 -3.26 -5.96
C THR A 104 11.99 -4.24 -7.04
N ARG A 105 12.61 -5.42 -7.10
CA ARG A 105 12.22 -6.47 -8.04
C ARG A 105 10.76 -6.90 -7.81
N VAL A 106 9.97 -6.85 -8.87
CA VAL A 106 8.55 -7.24 -8.84
C VAL A 106 8.38 -8.67 -9.36
N VAL A 107 7.69 -9.50 -8.59
CA VAL A 107 7.29 -10.86 -9.00
C VAL A 107 5.79 -11.00 -8.80
N LYS A 108 5.08 -11.51 -9.80
CA LYS A 108 3.67 -11.87 -9.65
C LYS A 108 3.59 -13.10 -8.75
N MET A 109 2.99 -12.93 -7.57
CA MET A 109 2.69 -14.07 -6.71
C MET A 109 1.39 -14.70 -7.18
N GLU A 110 1.42 -15.99 -7.47
CA GLU A 110 0.18 -16.75 -7.66
C GLU A 110 -0.53 -16.86 -6.31
N THR A 111 -1.86 -16.74 -6.33
CA THR A 111 -2.69 -16.68 -5.14
C THR A 111 -2.33 -17.82 -4.20
N MET A 112 -1.77 -17.51 -3.02
CA MET A 112 -1.75 -18.48 -1.93
C MET A 112 -3.21 -18.81 -1.64
N ASN A 113 -3.58 -20.08 -1.65
CA ASN A 113 -4.90 -20.55 -1.26
C ASN A 113 -5.18 -20.07 0.17
N MET A 114 -5.77 -18.88 0.31
CA MET A 114 -6.37 -18.38 1.53
C MET A 114 -7.62 -19.21 1.76
N SER A 115 -7.40 -20.45 2.19
CA SER A 115 -8.45 -21.33 2.61
C SER A 115 -9.05 -20.74 3.89
N GLN A 116 -10.34 -20.44 3.82
CA GLN A 116 -11.28 -20.19 4.91
C GLN A 116 -11.34 -18.77 5.48
N ALA A 117 -12.23 -17.96 4.90
CA ALA A 117 -13.01 -17.02 5.71
C ALA A 117 -14.08 -17.84 6.50
N PRO A 118 -14.31 -17.57 7.80
CA PRO A 118 -15.48 -18.11 8.47
C PRO A 118 -16.73 -17.47 7.86
N GLN A 119 -17.67 -18.32 7.46
CA GLN A 119 -19.02 -17.87 7.11
C GLN A 119 -19.69 -17.35 8.39
N GLN A 120 -20.14 -16.10 8.39
CA GLN A 120 -21.23 -15.64 9.25
C GLN A 120 -22.21 -14.81 8.41
#